data_AF-A0A969ZMC0-F1
#
_entry.id   AF-A0A969ZMC0-F1
#
_cell.length_a   1.000
_cell.length_b   1.000
_cell.length_c   1.000
_cell.angle_alpha   90.00
_cell.angle_beta   90.00
_cell.angle_gamma   90.00
#
_symmetry.space_group_name_H-M   'P 1'
#
loop_
_entity.id
_entity.type
_entity.pdbx_description
1 polymer ?
#
loop_
_entity_poly.entity_id
_entity_poly.type
_entity_poly.pdbx_seq_one_letter_code
_entity_poly.pdbx_strand_id
1 'polypeptide(L)'
;MKRFMFSKVLAVLVMCFLAVIWNFVFVYGDVIWEPRDSFYEKERENCVYVNRAYYANGEKGYVTAYKNPESNWAVADFENGNDVYIQFIYKDKSGREWGITEFNDGSEKNGWVLIDELIARYDHNSFCEDHEKEFVDYDGSFDPDSCGDKIIVWEYPGSDAITGKLYKEDFKEYLPEFSYMYKDDEGRQWAYIGYYMGRCGWVCLSDPENENLPVIKVEYEGLIPASKPDKSPAVRNGLWLFIGLAVGIIIVSMVLVKVFYGKRRRKLKV
;
A
#
# COMPACT_ATOMS: atom_id res chain seq x y z
N MET A 1 -5.33 -32.41 -55.82
CA MET A 1 -4.44 -31.31 -55.39
C MET A 1 -5.03 -30.40 -54.31
N LYS A 2 -6.28 -29.91 -54.40
CA LYS A 2 -6.88 -29.00 -53.40
C LYS A 2 -6.97 -29.55 -51.95
N ARG A 3 -7.31 -30.83 -51.75
CA ARG A 3 -7.38 -31.46 -50.41
C ARG A 3 -6.02 -31.55 -49.70
N PHE A 4 -4.94 -31.80 -50.44
CA PHE A 4 -3.58 -31.90 -49.89
C PHE A 4 -3.01 -30.54 -49.50
N MET A 5 -3.33 -29.47 -50.24
CA MET A 5 -2.95 -28.10 -49.86
C MET A 5 -3.73 -27.59 -48.65
N PHE A 6 -5.02 -27.91 -48.54
CA PHE A 6 -5.85 -27.54 -47.38
C PHE A 6 -5.34 -28.20 -46.07
N SER A 7 -4.88 -29.45 -46.15
CA SER A 7 -4.31 -30.18 -45.02
C SER A 7 -3.00 -29.59 -44.51
N LYS A 8 -2.13 -29.10 -45.42
CA LYS A 8 -0.86 -28.45 -45.03
C LYS A 8 -1.08 -27.07 -44.42
N VAL A 9 -2.02 -26.28 -44.94
CA VAL A 9 -2.38 -24.96 -44.38
C VAL A 9 -3.03 -25.10 -43.01
N LEU A 10 -3.91 -26.10 -42.83
CA LEU A 10 -4.50 -26.41 -41.52
C LEU A 10 -3.44 -26.85 -40.50
N ALA A 11 -2.48 -27.68 -40.92
CA ALA A 11 -1.39 -28.13 -40.05
C ALA A 11 -0.47 -26.98 -39.60
N VAL A 12 -0.19 -26.01 -40.49
CA VAL A 12 0.58 -24.81 -40.14
C VAL A 12 -0.23 -23.90 -39.21
N LEU A 13 -1.52 -23.69 -39.46
CA LEU A 13 -2.39 -22.91 -38.57
C LEU A 13 -2.49 -23.52 -37.17
N VAL A 14 -2.60 -24.86 -37.07
CA VAL A 14 -2.62 -25.56 -35.77
C VAL A 14 -1.27 -25.46 -35.06
N MET A 15 -0.14 -25.54 -35.77
CA MET A 15 1.18 -25.31 -35.17
C MET A 15 1.36 -23.86 -34.69
N CYS A 16 0.88 -22.87 -35.45
CA CYS A 16 0.89 -21.47 -35.02
C CYS A 16 -0.01 -21.26 -33.79
N PHE A 17 -1.19 -21.89 -33.74
CA PHE A 17 -2.08 -21.81 -32.58
C PHE A 17 -1.45 -22.46 -31.33
N LEU A 18 -0.79 -23.60 -31.49
CA LEU A 18 -0.08 -24.29 -30.40
C LEU A 18 1.14 -23.50 -29.92
N ALA A 19 1.85 -22.80 -30.81
CA ALA A 19 2.96 -21.91 -30.43
C ALA A 19 2.49 -20.66 -29.67
N VAL A 20 1.29 -20.16 -29.97
CA VAL A 20 0.66 -19.04 -29.23
C VAL A 20 0.21 -19.49 -27.83
N ILE A 21 -0.30 -20.72 -27.71
CA ILE A 21 -0.71 -21.29 -26.41
C ILE A 21 0.50 -21.54 -25.49
N TRP A 22 1.68 -21.83 -26.04
CA TRP A 22 2.91 -22.05 -25.24
C TRP A 22 3.53 -20.76 -24.67
N ASN A 23 3.15 -19.59 -25.20
CA ASN A 23 3.63 -18.30 -24.69
C ASN A 23 2.79 -17.74 -23.52
N PHE A 24 1.76 -18.44 -23.08
CA PHE A 24 1.16 -18.16 -21.78
C PHE A 24 2.04 -18.77 -20.69
N VAL A 25 3.16 -18.11 -20.41
CA VAL A 25 3.81 -18.25 -19.12
C VAL A 25 2.81 -17.74 -18.10
N PHE A 26 2.20 -18.66 -17.35
CA PHE A 26 1.55 -18.29 -16.10
C PHE A 26 2.66 -17.81 -15.17
N VAL A 27 2.91 -16.50 -15.15
CA VAL A 27 3.67 -15.88 -14.09
C VAL A 27 2.79 -16.02 -12.85
N TYR A 28 3.14 -16.97 -12.00
CA TYR A 28 2.66 -17.00 -10.63
C TYR A 28 3.34 -15.83 -9.92
N GLY A 29 2.75 -14.64 -10.06
CA GLY A 29 3.10 -13.53 -9.19
C GLY A 29 2.73 -13.92 -7.77
N ASP A 30 3.57 -13.54 -6.80
CA ASP A 30 3.18 -13.61 -5.40
C ASP A 30 1.84 -12.89 -5.22
N VAL A 31 1.00 -13.47 -4.37
CA VAL A 31 -0.32 -12.89 -4.09
C VAL A 31 -0.09 -11.58 -3.36
N ILE A 32 -0.28 -10.47 -4.08
CA ILE A 32 -0.37 -9.14 -3.47
C ILE A 32 -1.56 -9.17 -2.52
N TRP A 33 -1.32 -8.82 -1.26
CA TRP A 33 -2.39 -8.65 -0.28
C TRP A 33 -3.37 -7.60 -0.80
N GLU A 34 -4.67 -7.91 -0.84
CA GLU A 34 -5.69 -6.97 -1.29
C GLU A 34 -6.56 -6.53 -0.13
N PRO A 35 -6.95 -5.24 -0.08
CA PRO A 35 -7.74 -4.71 1.02
C PRO A 35 -9.17 -5.25 0.95
N ARG A 36 -9.71 -5.61 2.12
CA ARG A 36 -11.12 -6.00 2.28
C ARG A 36 -12.03 -4.76 2.29
N ASP A 37 -12.25 -4.16 1.12
CA ASP A 37 -13.10 -2.98 0.95
C ASP A 37 -14.02 -3.10 -0.25
N SER A 38 -15.32 -2.86 -0.04
CA SER A 38 -16.34 -3.05 -1.09
C SER A 38 -16.18 -2.09 -2.27
N PHE A 39 -15.64 -0.89 -2.04
CA PHE A 39 -15.41 0.07 -3.13
C PHE A 39 -14.19 -0.37 -3.95
N TYR A 40 -13.09 -0.74 -3.27
CA TYR A 40 -11.92 -1.32 -3.92
C TYR A 40 -12.30 -2.53 -4.77
N GLU A 41 -13.04 -3.50 -4.21
CA GLU A 41 -13.43 -4.72 -4.93
C GLU A 41 -14.20 -4.41 -6.24
N LYS A 42 -15.06 -3.38 -6.20
CA LYS A 42 -15.83 -2.94 -7.36
C LYS A 42 -14.98 -2.20 -8.40
N GLU A 43 -14.06 -1.34 -7.95
CA GLU A 43 -13.23 -0.48 -8.81
C GLU A 43 -11.80 -1.02 -8.98
N ARG A 44 -11.58 -2.30 -8.69
CA ARG A 44 -10.27 -2.96 -8.63
C ARG A 44 -9.43 -2.73 -9.88
N GLU A 45 -10.04 -2.91 -11.05
CA GLU A 45 -9.37 -2.74 -12.35
C GLU A 45 -8.98 -1.28 -12.64
N ASN A 46 -9.59 -0.33 -11.93
CA ASN A 46 -9.29 1.11 -12.02
C ASN A 46 -8.29 1.56 -10.94
N CYS A 47 -7.80 0.65 -10.11
CA CYS A 47 -6.83 0.94 -9.06
C CYS A 47 -5.40 0.60 -9.51
N VAL A 48 -4.44 1.44 -9.14
CA VAL A 48 -3.01 1.22 -9.37
C VAL A 48 -2.35 0.84 -8.05
N TYR A 49 -1.60 -0.26 -8.05
CA TYR A 49 -0.81 -0.68 -6.90
C TYR A 49 0.39 0.24 -6.70
N VAL A 50 0.61 0.72 -5.47
CA VAL A 50 1.73 1.62 -5.13
C VAL A 50 2.50 1.21 -3.88
N ASN A 51 1.83 0.65 -2.87
CA ASN A 51 2.43 0.04 -1.68
C ASN A 51 3.44 0.93 -0.93
N ARG A 52 3.05 2.17 -0.61
CA ARG A 52 3.96 3.24 -0.27
C ARG A 52 3.55 3.98 1.01
N ALA A 53 4.54 4.44 1.78
CA ALA A 53 4.30 5.23 2.99
C ALA A 53 4.28 6.73 2.70
N TYR A 54 3.40 7.45 3.38
CA TYR A 54 3.23 8.90 3.26
C TYR A 54 3.12 9.54 4.63
N TYR A 55 3.44 10.82 4.74
CA TYR A 55 3.03 11.66 5.86
C TYR A 55 1.67 12.30 5.58
N ALA A 56 0.77 12.24 6.56
CA ALA A 56 -0.43 13.07 6.56
C ALA A 56 -0.03 14.56 6.49
N ASN A 57 -0.65 15.33 5.59
CA ASN A 57 -0.31 16.74 5.38
C ASN A 57 -1.51 17.60 4.96
N GLY A 58 -2.67 17.41 5.59
CA GLY A 58 -3.87 18.17 5.27
C GLY A 58 -3.78 19.63 5.74
N GLU A 59 -4.42 20.55 5.01
CA GLU A 59 -4.39 22.00 5.27
C GLU A 59 -4.82 22.39 6.69
N LYS A 60 -5.66 21.55 7.33
CA LYS A 60 -6.20 21.77 8.68
C LYS A 60 -5.28 21.26 9.79
N GLY A 61 -4.11 20.72 9.46
CA GLY A 61 -3.22 20.03 10.39
C GLY A 61 -3.54 18.55 10.60
N TYR A 62 -4.51 18.01 9.84
CA TYR A 62 -4.85 16.59 9.80
C TYR A 62 -5.49 16.21 8.45
N VAL A 63 -5.44 14.92 8.12
CA VAL A 63 -6.10 14.28 6.97
C VAL A 63 -7.27 13.45 7.45
N THR A 64 -8.40 13.49 6.74
CA THR A 64 -9.55 12.64 7.06
C THR A 64 -9.61 11.46 6.11
N ALA A 65 -9.71 10.25 6.66
CA ALA A 65 -10.05 9.07 5.90
C ALA A 65 -11.57 8.91 5.81
N TYR A 66 -12.06 8.60 4.61
CA TYR A 66 -13.47 8.41 4.29
C TYR A 66 -13.78 6.96 4.00
N LYS A 67 -15.05 6.59 4.11
CA LYS A 67 -15.51 5.22 3.82
C LYS A 67 -15.21 4.81 2.37
N ASN A 68 -15.35 5.75 1.43
CA ASN A 68 -14.95 5.59 0.04
C ASN A 68 -14.88 6.97 -0.64
N PRO A 69 -14.28 7.09 -1.84
CA PRO A 69 -14.14 8.35 -2.57
C PRO A 69 -15.46 9.08 -2.90
N GLU A 70 -16.58 8.36 -2.92
CA GLU A 70 -17.91 8.90 -3.24
C GLU A 70 -18.73 9.28 -1.99
N SER A 71 -18.17 9.11 -0.79
CA SER A 71 -18.89 9.26 0.48
C SER A 71 -18.25 10.28 1.40
N ASN A 72 -19.06 11.16 1.98
CA ASN A 72 -18.63 12.10 3.02
C ASN A 72 -18.55 11.46 4.43
N TRP A 73 -18.72 10.14 4.53
CA TRP A 73 -18.67 9.43 5.80
C TRP A 73 -17.22 9.27 6.27
N ALA A 74 -16.82 10.05 7.28
CA ALA A 74 -15.49 9.98 7.87
C ALA A 74 -15.34 8.70 8.71
N VAL A 75 -14.21 8.02 8.60
CA VAL A 75 -13.91 6.80 9.37
C VAL A 75 -12.75 7.00 10.34
N ALA A 76 -11.76 7.84 10.00
CA ALA A 76 -10.62 8.18 10.85
C ALA A 76 -10.04 9.56 10.50
N ASP A 77 -9.19 10.07 11.39
CA ASP A 77 -8.37 11.27 11.16
C ASP A 77 -6.92 10.95 11.51
N PHE A 78 -5.99 11.46 10.69
CA PHE A 78 -4.55 11.37 10.90
C PHE A 78 -4.00 12.77 11.11
N GLU A 79 -3.47 13.07 12.30
CA GLU A 79 -2.76 14.34 12.51
C GLU A 79 -1.54 14.41 11.58
N ASN A 80 -1.21 15.60 11.07
CA ASN A 80 -0.11 15.74 10.13
C ASN A 80 1.23 15.24 10.69
N GLY A 81 2.07 14.73 9.81
CA GLY A 81 3.34 14.10 10.16
C GLY A 81 3.23 12.65 10.64
N ASN A 82 2.03 12.14 10.89
CA ASN A 82 1.83 10.70 11.12
C ASN A 82 1.91 9.92 9.79
N ASP A 83 2.37 8.67 9.88
CA ASP A 83 2.43 7.76 8.76
C ASP A 83 1.02 7.33 8.30
N VAL A 84 0.82 7.35 6.99
CA VAL A 84 -0.34 6.81 6.28
C VAL A 84 0.19 5.88 5.19
N TYR A 85 -0.20 4.61 5.26
CA TYR A 85 0.26 3.62 4.29
C TYR A 85 -0.78 3.42 3.20
N ILE A 86 -0.40 3.72 1.96
CA ILE A 86 -1.29 3.61 0.79
C ILE A 86 -0.91 2.38 -0.01
N GLN A 87 -1.87 1.47 -0.15
CA GLN A 87 -1.64 0.25 -0.91
C GLN A 87 -2.00 0.42 -2.39
N PHE A 88 -3.16 1.01 -2.67
CA PHE A 88 -3.67 1.24 -4.01
C PHE A 88 -4.18 2.68 -4.16
N ILE A 89 -4.08 3.23 -5.38
CA ILE A 89 -4.60 4.54 -5.75
C ILE A 89 -5.73 4.37 -6.78
N TYR A 90 -6.86 5.03 -6.52
CA TYR A 90 -8.00 5.16 -7.43
C TYR A 90 -8.13 6.61 -7.91
N LYS A 91 -8.29 6.82 -9.22
CA LYS A 91 -8.58 8.14 -9.79
C LYS A 91 -10.08 8.32 -10.00
N ASP A 92 -10.67 9.29 -9.33
CA ASP A 92 -12.10 9.59 -9.45
C ASP A 92 -12.45 10.28 -10.77
N LYS A 93 -13.75 10.44 -11.05
CA LYS A 93 -14.26 11.06 -12.29
C LYS A 93 -13.84 12.53 -12.45
N SER A 94 -13.45 13.20 -11.37
CA SER A 94 -12.93 14.58 -11.40
C SER A 94 -11.42 14.64 -11.61
N GLY A 95 -10.75 13.48 -11.66
CA GLY A 95 -9.31 13.36 -11.82
C GLY A 95 -8.52 13.39 -10.52
N ARG A 96 -9.18 13.42 -9.35
CA ARG A 96 -8.50 13.39 -8.05
C ARG A 96 -8.11 11.96 -7.68
N GLU A 97 -6.96 11.83 -7.04
CA GLU A 97 -6.41 10.55 -6.64
C GLU A 97 -6.70 10.25 -5.17
N TRP A 98 -7.16 9.04 -4.92
CA TRP A 98 -7.58 8.55 -3.62
C TRP A 98 -6.79 7.29 -3.27
N GLY A 99 -6.09 7.31 -2.14
CA GLY A 99 -5.35 6.17 -1.62
C GLY A 99 -6.16 5.38 -0.61
N ILE A 100 -6.16 4.06 -0.71
CA ILE A 100 -6.71 3.17 0.33
C ILE A 100 -5.64 2.84 1.37
N THR A 101 -6.00 3.03 2.65
CA THR A 101 -5.19 2.71 3.84
C THR A 101 -5.94 1.74 4.74
N GLU A 102 -5.20 0.78 5.30
CA GLU A 102 -5.67 -0.09 6.39
C GLU A 102 -5.36 0.57 7.75
N PHE A 103 -6.28 0.47 8.71
CA PHE A 103 -6.05 0.98 10.07
C PHE A 103 -5.40 -0.08 10.95
N ASN A 104 -4.29 0.29 11.59
CA ASN A 104 -3.55 -0.54 12.55
C ASN A 104 -4.16 -0.55 13.97
N ASP A 105 -5.46 -0.30 14.11
CA ASP A 105 -6.18 -0.34 15.40
C ASP A 105 -6.77 -1.72 15.72
N GLY A 106 -6.41 -2.74 14.94
CA GLY A 106 -6.90 -4.12 15.07
C GLY A 106 -8.34 -4.31 14.58
N SER A 107 -8.95 -3.30 13.95
CA SER A 107 -10.35 -3.37 13.51
C SER A 107 -10.56 -3.89 12.08
N GLU A 108 -9.48 -4.26 11.36
CA GLU A 108 -9.49 -4.62 9.92
C GLU A 108 -10.27 -3.61 9.05
N LYS A 109 -10.32 -2.34 9.47
CA LYS A 109 -11.06 -1.32 8.74
C LYS A 109 -10.14 -0.61 7.75
N ASN A 110 -10.72 -0.32 6.59
CA ASN A 110 -10.13 0.48 5.54
C ASN A 110 -10.66 1.92 5.56
N GLY A 111 -9.86 2.83 5.01
CA GLY A 111 -10.26 4.19 4.71
C GLY A 111 -9.62 4.69 3.43
N TRP A 112 -10.28 5.65 2.81
CA TRP A 112 -9.82 6.31 1.59
C TRP A 112 -9.44 7.76 1.90
N VAL A 113 -8.22 8.15 1.55
CA VAL A 113 -7.68 9.50 1.77
C VAL A 113 -7.33 10.14 0.43
N LEU A 114 -7.39 11.46 0.34
CA LEU A 114 -6.92 12.19 -0.85
C LEU A 114 -5.40 12.20 -0.88
N ILE A 115 -4.80 11.80 -2.01
CA ILE A 115 -3.34 11.79 -2.18
C ILE A 115 -2.78 13.22 -2.12
N ASP A 116 -3.52 14.22 -2.61
CA ASP A 116 -3.13 15.63 -2.55
C ASP A 116 -3.00 16.18 -1.12
N GLU A 117 -3.55 15.49 -0.12
CA GLU A 117 -3.40 15.84 1.31
C GLU A 117 -2.24 15.09 1.98
N LEU A 118 -1.39 14.42 1.21
CA LEU A 118 -0.26 13.62 1.69
C LEU A 118 1.07 14.12 1.11
N ILE A 119 2.16 13.86 1.83
CA ILE A 119 3.53 13.97 1.31
C ILE A 119 4.13 12.58 1.28
N ALA A 120 4.64 12.15 0.12
CA ALA A 120 5.28 10.84 0.01
C ALA A 120 6.54 10.80 0.87
N ARG A 121 6.68 9.74 1.68
CA ARG A 121 7.93 9.50 2.38
C ARG A 121 8.97 9.05 1.35
N TYR A 122 10.19 9.54 1.53
CA TYR A 122 11.28 9.20 0.64
C TYR A 122 11.66 7.73 0.83
N ASP A 123 11.64 7.00 -0.27
CA ASP A 123 11.82 5.55 -0.36
C ASP A 123 12.59 5.20 -1.64
N HIS A 124 12.65 3.91 -1.98
CA HIS A 124 13.25 3.42 -3.21
C HIS A 124 12.71 4.11 -4.48
N ASN A 125 11.39 4.33 -4.56
CA ASN A 125 10.78 4.91 -5.76
C ASN A 125 11.22 6.37 -5.93
N SER A 126 11.19 7.15 -4.84
CA SER A 126 11.74 8.52 -4.85
C SER A 126 13.22 8.55 -5.23
N PHE A 127 14.02 7.65 -4.65
CA PHE A 127 15.44 7.56 -5.00
C PHE A 127 15.66 7.26 -6.48
N CYS A 128 14.88 6.34 -7.07
CA CYS A 128 14.95 6.05 -8.48
C CYS A 128 14.53 7.24 -9.35
N GLU A 129 13.47 7.97 -8.97
CA GLU A 129 13.05 9.19 -9.70
C GLU A 129 14.16 10.26 -9.74
N ASP A 130 14.88 10.44 -8.62
CA ASP A 130 15.94 11.45 -8.51
C ASP A 130 17.24 11.03 -9.23
N HIS A 131 17.58 9.74 -9.22
CA HIS A 131 18.89 9.22 -9.64
C HIS A 131 18.87 8.32 -10.88
N GLU A 132 17.72 8.15 -11.57
CA GLU A 132 17.56 7.21 -12.70
C GLU A 132 18.69 7.33 -13.74
N LYS A 133 19.12 8.56 -14.04
CA LYS A 133 20.14 8.86 -15.06
C LYS A 133 21.56 8.49 -14.65
N GLU A 134 21.77 8.24 -13.37
CA GLU A 134 23.07 7.88 -12.78
C GLU A 134 23.25 6.36 -12.68
N PHE A 135 22.18 5.60 -12.93
CA PHE A 135 22.22 4.15 -12.93
C PHE A 135 22.94 3.61 -14.16
N VAL A 136 23.72 2.56 -13.94
CA VAL A 136 24.38 1.79 -15.00
C VAL A 136 24.01 0.32 -14.84
N ASP A 137 24.00 -0.43 -15.94
CA ASP A 137 23.76 -1.87 -15.88
C ASP A 137 24.75 -2.55 -14.94
N TYR A 138 24.28 -3.56 -14.20
CA TYR A 138 25.15 -4.33 -13.33
C TYR A 138 26.24 -5.05 -14.13
N ASP A 139 27.50 -4.90 -13.70
CA ASP A 139 28.67 -5.35 -14.45
C ASP A 139 29.22 -6.71 -14.00
N GLY A 140 28.61 -7.35 -12.98
CA GLY A 140 29.08 -8.62 -12.44
C GLY A 140 30.31 -8.50 -11.52
N SER A 141 30.66 -7.30 -11.06
CA SER A 141 31.86 -7.05 -10.25
C SER A 141 31.80 -7.61 -8.82
N PHE A 142 30.64 -8.05 -8.36
CA PHE A 142 30.43 -8.52 -6.99
C PHE A 142 30.02 -9.99 -6.92
N ASP A 143 30.73 -10.72 -6.07
CA ASP A 143 30.44 -12.12 -5.72
C ASP A 143 29.83 -12.18 -4.31
N PRO A 144 28.53 -12.48 -4.16
CA PRO A 144 27.90 -12.59 -2.85
C PRO A 144 28.52 -13.66 -1.94
N ASP A 145 29.06 -14.74 -2.51
CA ASP A 145 29.69 -15.83 -1.73
C ASP A 145 31.03 -15.40 -1.10
N SER A 146 31.63 -14.31 -1.61
CA SER A 146 32.87 -13.75 -1.06
C SER A 146 32.68 -13.03 0.28
N CYS A 147 31.44 -12.66 0.62
CA CYS A 147 31.13 -12.01 1.91
C CYS A 147 31.29 -12.98 3.09
N GLY A 148 31.43 -12.46 4.30
CA GLY A 148 31.63 -13.24 5.52
C GLY A 148 30.34 -13.93 5.97
N ASP A 149 29.56 -13.25 6.81
CA ASP A 149 28.40 -13.84 7.50
C ASP A 149 27.07 -13.41 6.87
N LYS A 150 27.00 -12.18 6.35
CA LYS A 150 25.74 -11.59 5.87
C LYS A 150 25.98 -10.51 4.82
N ILE A 151 24.92 -10.10 4.14
CA ILE A 151 24.88 -8.90 3.29
C ILE A 151 23.71 -8.04 3.77
N ILE A 152 23.96 -6.75 3.95
CA ILE A 152 22.94 -5.78 4.41
C ILE A 152 22.19 -5.24 3.20
N VAL A 153 20.86 -5.29 3.27
CA VAL A 153 19.96 -4.75 2.25
C VAL A 153 19.28 -3.51 2.79
N TRP A 154 19.53 -2.37 2.13
CA TRP A 154 19.02 -1.05 2.47
C TRP A 154 17.82 -0.69 1.60
N GLU A 155 16.96 0.20 2.09
CA GLU A 155 15.82 0.68 1.29
C GLU A 155 16.28 1.47 0.06
N TYR A 156 17.30 2.32 0.24
CA TYR A 156 18.01 3.06 -0.80
C TYR A 156 19.41 3.48 -0.30
N PRO A 157 20.36 3.84 -1.17
CA PRO A 157 21.66 4.35 -0.79
C PRO A 157 21.55 5.58 0.13
N GLY A 158 22.14 5.50 1.33
CA GLY A 158 22.06 6.56 2.35
C GLY A 158 20.80 6.54 3.23
N SER A 159 19.92 5.54 3.08
CA SER A 159 18.74 5.35 3.94
C SER A 159 19.11 5.07 5.40
N ASP A 160 18.23 5.43 6.33
CA ASP A 160 18.27 4.97 7.72
C ASP A 160 17.60 3.61 7.94
N ALA A 161 16.99 3.04 6.90
CA ALA A 161 16.25 1.79 6.95
C ALA A 161 16.99 0.64 6.27
N ILE A 162 17.22 -0.41 7.05
CA ILE A 162 17.64 -1.74 6.56
C ILE A 162 16.36 -2.55 6.31
N THR A 163 16.12 -2.93 5.06
CA THR A 163 14.94 -3.73 4.66
C THR A 163 15.17 -5.22 4.83
N GLY A 164 16.44 -5.67 4.89
CA GLY A 164 16.75 -7.08 5.03
C GLY A 164 18.21 -7.39 5.29
N LYS A 165 18.46 -8.67 5.54
CA LYS A 165 19.80 -9.25 5.65
C LYS A 165 19.78 -10.57 4.88
N LEU A 166 20.76 -10.77 4.00
CA LEU A 166 20.98 -12.05 3.32
C LEU A 166 22.07 -12.80 4.04
N TYR A 167 21.85 -14.07 4.35
CA TYR A 167 22.85 -14.93 5.00
C TYR A 167 23.40 -15.95 4.01
N LYS A 168 24.60 -16.49 4.26
CA LYS A 168 25.20 -17.52 3.40
C LYS A 168 24.31 -18.75 3.23
N GLU A 169 23.48 -19.06 4.23
CA GLU A 169 22.53 -20.16 4.13
C GLU A 169 21.48 -19.94 3.04
N ASP A 170 21.14 -18.69 2.73
CA ASP A 170 20.16 -18.33 1.70
C ASP A 170 20.71 -18.65 0.29
N PHE A 171 22.03 -18.55 0.10
CA PHE A 171 22.71 -18.70 -1.20
C PHE A 171 22.80 -20.14 -1.73
N LYS A 172 22.39 -21.13 -0.93
CA LYS A 172 22.52 -22.56 -1.28
C LYS A 172 21.71 -22.96 -2.51
N GLU A 173 20.58 -22.30 -2.76
CA GLU A 173 19.72 -22.62 -3.89
C GLU A 173 20.10 -21.82 -5.14
N TYR A 174 20.25 -20.50 -4.97
CA TYR A 174 20.74 -19.57 -5.99
C TYR A 174 21.22 -18.28 -5.33
N LEU A 175 22.10 -17.57 -6.04
CA LEU A 175 22.62 -16.26 -5.62
C LEU A 175 21.64 -15.14 -5.95
N PRO A 176 21.66 -14.02 -5.21
CA PRO A 176 20.89 -12.84 -5.57
C PRO A 176 21.35 -12.28 -6.91
N GLU A 177 20.39 -11.92 -7.77
CA GLU A 177 20.64 -11.23 -9.03
C GLU A 177 20.52 -9.72 -8.83
N PHE A 178 21.49 -8.98 -9.38
CA PHE A 178 21.51 -7.53 -9.34
C PHE A 178 21.10 -6.96 -10.69
N SER A 179 20.25 -5.93 -10.67
CA SER A 179 19.71 -5.34 -11.90
C SER A 179 20.58 -4.20 -12.44
N TYR A 180 20.91 -3.24 -11.58
CA TYR A 180 21.68 -2.04 -11.93
C TYR A 180 22.51 -1.57 -10.73
N MET A 181 23.46 -0.68 -11.03
CA MET A 181 24.40 -0.12 -10.09
C MET A 181 24.25 1.39 -9.99
N TYR A 182 24.64 1.91 -8.83
CA TYR A 182 24.73 3.33 -8.54
C TYR A 182 26.06 3.61 -7.83
N LYS A 183 26.61 4.80 -8.02
CA LYS A 183 27.79 5.25 -7.29
C LYS A 183 27.43 6.52 -6.54
N ASP A 184 27.58 6.49 -5.22
CA ASP A 184 27.24 7.65 -4.39
C ASP A 184 28.34 8.72 -4.39
N ASP A 185 28.04 9.87 -3.78
CA ASP A 185 28.95 11.03 -3.67
C ASP A 185 30.27 10.72 -2.94
N GLU A 186 30.27 9.74 -2.05
CA GLU A 186 31.47 9.26 -1.35
C GLU A 186 32.26 8.24 -2.19
N GLY A 187 31.72 7.86 -3.35
CA GLY A 187 32.31 6.93 -4.30
C GLY A 187 32.05 5.46 -3.99
N ARG A 188 31.18 5.13 -3.03
CA ARG A 188 30.76 3.75 -2.76
C ARG A 188 29.92 3.25 -3.92
N GLN A 189 30.14 1.99 -4.27
CA GLN A 189 29.36 1.30 -5.29
C GLN A 189 28.19 0.58 -4.63
N TRP A 190 27.01 0.73 -5.23
CA TRP A 190 25.77 0.12 -4.79
C TRP A 190 25.18 -0.69 -5.93
N ALA A 191 24.47 -1.77 -5.61
CA ALA A 191 23.68 -2.52 -6.58
C ALA A 191 22.30 -2.87 -6.03
N TYR A 192 21.31 -2.88 -6.91
CA TYR A 192 19.92 -3.14 -6.56
C TYR A 192 19.52 -4.59 -6.81
N ILE A 193 18.88 -5.21 -5.82
CA ILE A 193 18.23 -6.52 -5.91
C ILE A 193 16.75 -6.29 -6.17
N GLY A 194 16.28 -6.66 -7.36
CA GLY A 194 14.87 -6.53 -7.72
C GLY A 194 13.95 -7.50 -6.97
N TYR A 195 14.41 -8.74 -6.77
CA TYR A 195 13.70 -9.75 -5.98
C TYR A 195 14.65 -10.89 -5.61
N TYR A 196 14.70 -11.23 -4.32
CA TYR A 196 15.41 -12.39 -3.80
C TYR A 196 14.70 -12.95 -2.58
N MET A 197 13.97 -14.07 -2.75
CA MET A 197 13.21 -14.72 -1.66
C MET A 197 12.30 -13.74 -0.88
N GLY A 198 11.57 -12.89 -1.60
CA GLY A 198 10.69 -11.87 -1.01
C GLY A 198 11.40 -10.61 -0.49
N ARG A 199 12.71 -10.48 -0.72
CA ARG A 199 13.51 -9.30 -0.36
C ARG A 199 13.87 -8.51 -1.61
N CYS A 200 13.82 -7.19 -1.49
CA CYS A 200 14.31 -6.25 -2.50
C CYS A 200 15.01 -5.08 -1.79
N GLY A 201 15.88 -4.38 -2.50
CA GLY A 201 16.62 -3.25 -1.95
C GLY A 201 18.06 -3.17 -2.45
N TRP A 202 18.82 -2.28 -1.83
CA TRP A 202 20.15 -1.90 -2.25
C TRP A 202 21.23 -2.51 -1.38
N VAL A 203 22.31 -2.98 -1.99
CA VAL A 203 23.50 -3.49 -1.32
C VAL A 203 24.68 -2.55 -1.60
N CYS A 204 25.38 -2.13 -0.56
CA CYS A 204 26.66 -1.42 -0.70
C CYS A 204 27.76 -2.44 -1.05
N LEU A 205 28.18 -2.51 -2.31
CA LEU A 205 29.20 -3.47 -2.76
C LEU A 205 30.58 -3.17 -2.17
N SER A 206 30.87 -1.90 -1.88
CA SER A 206 32.14 -1.48 -1.29
C SER A 206 32.29 -1.88 0.18
N ASP A 207 31.17 -2.06 0.90
CA ASP A 207 31.14 -2.43 2.32
C ASP A 207 29.83 -3.19 2.66
N PRO A 208 29.66 -4.42 2.15
CA PRO A 208 28.38 -5.14 2.10
C PRO A 208 27.87 -5.63 3.46
N GLU A 209 28.74 -5.70 4.46
CA GLU A 209 28.42 -6.21 5.81
C GLU A 209 28.10 -5.09 6.81
N ASN A 210 28.28 -3.84 6.42
CA ASN A 210 28.18 -2.70 7.32
C ASN A 210 26.73 -2.27 7.56
N GLU A 211 26.30 -2.33 8.81
CA GLU A 211 24.97 -1.89 9.28
C GLU A 211 24.93 -0.41 9.69
N ASN A 212 26.07 0.28 9.69
CA ASN A 212 26.23 1.64 10.19
C ASN A 212 26.83 2.56 9.12
N LEU A 213 26.26 2.53 7.91
CA LEU A 213 26.59 3.49 6.87
C LEU A 213 26.06 4.89 7.24
N PRO A 214 26.72 5.97 6.77
CA PRO A 214 26.21 7.33 6.96
C PRO A 214 24.80 7.49 6.40
N VAL A 215 23.91 8.05 7.23
CA VAL A 215 22.53 8.34 6.85
C VAL A 215 22.44 9.74 6.25
N ILE A 216 21.82 9.84 5.08
CA ILE A 216 21.45 11.11 4.46
C ILE A 216 20.08 11.50 5.01
N LYS A 217 20.01 12.65 5.67
CA LYS A 217 18.73 13.16 6.19
C LYS A 217 17.91 13.73 5.03
N VAL A 218 16.70 13.21 4.88
CA VAL A 218 15.71 13.77 3.96
C VAL A 218 14.97 14.91 4.66
N GLU A 219 15.00 16.09 4.05
CA GLU A 219 14.18 17.23 4.46
C GLU A 219 12.88 17.26 3.65
N TYR A 220 11.76 17.41 4.33
CA TYR A 220 10.44 17.47 3.72
C TYR A 220 9.95 18.92 3.70
N GLU A 221 9.94 19.54 2.53
CA GLU A 221 9.35 20.86 2.35
C GLU A 221 7.82 20.78 2.38
N GLY A 222 7.18 21.78 3.00
CA GLY A 222 5.71 21.92 2.97
C GLY A 222 4.94 21.09 4.00
N LEU A 223 5.60 20.45 4.98
CA LEU A 223 4.92 19.84 6.12
C LEU A 223 4.20 20.90 6.97
N ILE A 224 2.88 20.79 7.03
CA ILE A 224 1.99 21.66 7.81
C ILE A 224 1.92 21.12 9.24
N PRO A 225 2.05 21.98 10.28
CA PRO A 225 2.00 21.55 11.67
C PRO A 225 0.73 20.76 12.02
N ALA A 226 0.90 19.71 12.83
CA ALA A 226 -0.18 18.88 13.33
C ALA A 226 -1.22 19.70 14.13
N SER A 227 -2.49 19.36 13.93
CA SER A 227 -3.61 19.90 14.69
C SER A 227 -4.67 18.82 14.90
N LYS A 228 -5.38 18.89 16.03
CA LYS A 228 -6.44 17.93 16.34
C LYS A 228 -7.74 18.32 15.65
N PRO A 229 -8.51 17.34 15.13
CA PRO A 229 -9.83 17.62 14.60
C PRO A 229 -10.78 18.11 15.69
N ASP A 230 -11.53 19.19 15.41
CA ASP A 230 -12.50 19.77 16.35
C ASP A 230 -13.62 18.81 16.78
N LYS A 231 -13.94 17.84 15.92
CA LYS A 231 -15.02 16.87 16.11
C LYS A 231 -14.58 15.50 15.64
N SER A 232 -14.89 14.47 16.43
CA SER A 232 -14.63 13.09 16.04
C SER A 232 -15.45 12.68 14.81
N PRO A 233 -15.01 11.66 14.04
CA PRO A 233 -15.77 11.11 12.92
C PRO A 233 -17.23 10.77 13.28
N ALA A 234 -17.47 10.17 14.45
CA ALA A 234 -18.82 9.82 14.90
C ALA A 234 -19.76 11.04 15.02
N VAL A 235 -19.24 12.18 15.49
CA VAL A 235 -20.01 13.42 15.59
C VAL A 235 -20.22 14.03 14.20
N ARG A 236 -19.19 14.05 13.34
CA ARG A 236 -19.28 14.55 11.96
C ARG A 236 -20.29 13.78 11.12
N ASN A 237 -20.40 12.47 11.35
CA ASN A 237 -21.37 11.60 10.69
C ASN A 237 -22.80 11.69 11.24
N GLY A 238 -23.05 12.56 12.23
CA GLY A 238 -24.39 12.74 12.81
C GLY A 238 -24.88 11.55 13.64
N LEU A 239 -23.99 10.67 14.12
CA LEU A 239 -24.38 9.43 14.81
C LEU A 239 -25.17 9.69 16.11
N TRP A 240 -24.99 10.87 16.70
CA TRP A 240 -25.74 11.35 17.87
C TRP A 240 -27.26 11.46 17.62
N LEU A 241 -27.69 11.69 16.37
CA LEU A 241 -29.11 11.72 16.01
C LEU A 241 -29.76 10.34 16.17
N PHE A 242 -29.04 9.27 15.83
CA PHE A 242 -29.52 7.90 16.02
C PHE A 242 -29.61 7.52 17.50
N ILE A 243 -28.67 7.98 18.32
CA ILE A 243 -28.72 7.81 19.78
C ILE A 243 -29.97 8.53 20.32
N GLY A 244 -30.21 9.78 19.91
CA GLY A 244 -31.39 10.54 20.31
C GLY A 244 -32.71 9.86 19.91
N LEU A 245 -32.77 9.34 18.69
CA LEU A 245 -33.95 8.62 18.18
C LEU A 245 -34.18 7.29 18.91
N ALA A 246 -33.14 6.51 19.19
CA ALA A 246 -33.23 5.27 19.96
C ALA A 246 -33.72 5.53 21.38
N VAL A 247 -33.16 6.54 22.07
CA VAL A 247 -33.62 6.95 23.40
C VAL A 247 -35.09 7.40 23.36
N GLY A 248 -35.47 8.17 22.34
CA GLY A 248 -36.86 8.57 22.11
C GLY A 248 -37.80 7.38 21.95
N ILE A 249 -37.43 6.38 21.14
CA ILE A 249 -38.21 5.14 20.96
C ILE A 249 -38.34 4.37 22.28
N ILE A 250 -37.26 4.26 23.06
CA ILE A 250 -37.28 3.58 24.36
C ILE A 250 -38.26 4.30 25.31
N ILE A 251 -38.20 5.63 25.40
CA ILE A 251 -39.10 6.42 26.25
C ILE A 251 -40.56 6.26 25.80
N VAL A 252 -40.84 6.37 24.50
CA VAL A 252 -42.20 6.19 23.94
C VAL A 252 -42.71 4.78 24.25
N SER A 253 -41.86 3.76 24.09
CA SER A 253 -42.21 2.37 24.40
C SER A 253 -42.54 2.18 25.88
N MET A 254 -41.74 2.76 26.79
CA MET A 254 -42.02 2.74 28.23
C MET A 254 -43.35 3.44 28.57
N VAL A 255 -43.64 4.58 27.94
CA VAL A 255 -44.92 5.30 28.11
C VAL A 255 -46.08 4.46 27.62
N LEU A 256 -45.99 3.85 26.43
CA LEU A 256 -47.03 2.99 25.85
C LEU A 256 -47.29 1.78 26.74
N VAL A 257 -46.24 1.09 27.21
CA VAL A 257 -46.39 -0.03 28.16
C VAL A 257 -47.12 0.42 29.42
N LYS A 258 -46.72 1.55 30.02
CA LYS A 258 -47.38 2.10 31.22
C LYS A 258 -48.84 2.46 30.97
N VAL A 259 -49.18 3.06 29.84
CA VAL A 259 -50.56 3.47 29.51
C VAL A 259 -51.46 2.27 29.23
N PHE A 260 -51.01 1.31 28.42
CA PHE A 260 -51.83 0.16 28.01
C PHE A 260 -51.91 -0.93 29.08
N TYR A 261 -50.80 -1.26 29.76
CA TYR A 261 -50.80 -2.27 30.83
C TYR A 261 -51.21 -1.70 32.20
N GLY A 262 -50.97 -0.41 32.46
CA GLY A 262 -51.48 0.26 33.66
C GLY A 262 -53.01 0.37 33.67
N LYS A 263 -53.65 0.57 32.52
CA LYS A 263 -55.12 0.56 32.39
C LYS A 263 -55.74 -0.82 32.59
N ARG A 264 -55.07 -1.92 32.21
CA ARG A 264 -55.55 -3.30 32.47
C ARG A 264 -55.63 -3.64 33.95
N ARG A 265 -54.67 -3.22 34.77
CA ARG A 265 -54.74 -3.42 36.24
C ARG A 265 -55.87 -2.66 36.92
N ARG A 266 -56.34 -1.55 36.33
CA ARG A 266 -57.46 -0.76 36.85
C ARG A 266 -58.83 -1.38 36.51
N LYS A 267 -58.93 -2.15 35.43
CA LYS A 267 -60.17 -2.86 35.04
C LYS A 267 -60.38 -4.21 35.74
N LEU A 268 -59.35 -4.78 36.37
CA LEU A 268 -59.42 -6.02 37.17
C LEU A 268 -59.73 -5.77 38.66
N LYS A 269 -59.96 -4.51 39.05
CA LYS A 269 -60.49 -4.11 40.36
C LYS A 269 -61.91 -3.57 40.19
N VAL A 270 -62.85 -4.42 39.81
CA VAL A 270 -64.30 -4.25 40.02
C VAL A 270 -64.84 -5.61 40.37
#